data_AF-A0A271KCQ0-F1
#
_entry.id   AF-A0A271KCQ0-F1
#
_cell.length_a   1.000
_cell.length_b   1.000
_cell.length_c   1.000
_cell.angle_alpha   90.00
_cell.angle_beta   90.00
_cell.angle_gamma   90.00
#
_symmetry.space_group_name_H-M   'P 1'
#
loop_
_entity.id
_entity.type
_entity.pdbx_description
1 polymer ?
#
loop_
_entity_poly.entity_id
_entity_poly.type
_entity_poly.pdbx_seq_one_letter_code
_entity_poly.pdbx_strand_id
1 'polypeptide(L)'
;MKPHRIRHQFLLEPELSEKLDNLSRDPSTTKSAIVAKAIEAFIERRGESEFDRRYGVRLDRLSRDLAHVRRDSEVILESLALFIRFSITLHAHTPVPDRATQAIAQERFEKFVEKVGRQIASGKKSLSKDNGGGGEG
;
A
#
# COMPACT_ATOMS: atom_id res chain seq x y z
N MET A 1 44.59 -1.14 -13.05
CA MET A 1 44.58 -2.62 -13.16
C MET A 1 43.82 -2.99 -14.43
N LYS A 2 44.31 -3.91 -15.26
CA LYS A 2 43.57 -4.35 -16.46
C LYS A 2 42.28 -5.05 -16.02
N PRO A 3 41.10 -4.73 -16.58
CA PRO A 3 39.86 -5.40 -16.21
C PRO A 3 39.97 -6.89 -16.55
N HIS A 4 39.67 -7.76 -15.59
CA HIS A 4 39.59 -9.20 -15.80
C HIS A 4 38.39 -9.49 -16.71
N ARG A 5 38.62 -10.09 -17.88
CA ARG A 5 37.58 -10.42 -18.86
C ARG A 5 37.54 -11.92 -19.09
N ILE A 6 36.34 -12.50 -19.02
CA ILE A 6 36.10 -13.91 -19.32
C ILE A 6 35.59 -14.02 -20.75
N ARG A 7 36.16 -14.93 -21.55
CA ARG A 7 35.73 -15.17 -22.93
C ARG A 7 34.56 -16.16 -22.93
N HIS A 8 33.45 -15.75 -23.52
CA HIS A 8 32.30 -16.61 -23.80
C HIS A 8 32.26 -16.93 -25.30
N GLN A 9 31.95 -18.18 -25.66
CA GLN A 9 31.64 -18.58 -27.04
C GLN A 9 30.16 -18.93 -27.11
N PHE A 10 29.45 -18.29 -28.03
CA PHE A 10 28.04 -18.52 -28.31
C PHE A 10 27.77 -18.32 -29.79
N LEU A 11 26.74 -18.98 -30.28
CA LEU A 11 26.28 -18.85 -31.66
C LEU A 11 25.21 -17.76 -31.71
N LEU A 12 25.24 -16.94 -32.76
CA LEU A 12 24.21 -15.96 -33.08
C LEU A 12 23.55 -16.39 -34.38
N GLU A 13 22.23 -16.19 -34.47
CA GLU A 13 21.52 -16.30 -35.75
C GLU A 13 22.14 -15.34 -36.77
N PRO A 14 22.21 -15.71 -38.07
CA PRO A 14 22.86 -14.91 -39.10
C PRO A 14 22.39 -13.45 -39.13
N GLU A 15 21.07 -13.24 -39.07
CA GLU A 15 20.47 -11.90 -39.07
C GLU A 15 20.88 -11.06 -37.85
N LEU A 16 21.05 -11.69 -36.68
CA LEU A 16 21.45 -11.00 -35.46
C LEU A 16 22.95 -10.68 -35.49
N SER A 17 23.76 -11.55 -36.09
CA SER A 17 25.18 -11.31 -36.33
C SER A 17 25.38 -10.11 -37.24
N GLU A 18 24.63 -10.01 -38.35
CA GLU A 18 24.70 -8.84 -39.24
C GLU A 18 24.34 -7.53 -38.53
N LYS A 19 23.31 -7.55 -37.69
CA LYS A 19 22.91 -6.38 -36.89
C LYS A 19 24.01 -5.97 -35.90
N LEU A 20 24.66 -6.93 -35.24
CA LEU A 20 25.77 -6.65 -34.33
C LEU A 20 27.00 -6.08 -35.08
N ASP A 21 27.26 -6.59 -36.28
CA ASP A 21 28.33 -6.12 -37.15
C ASP A 21 28.07 -4.68 -37.58
N ASN A 22 26.84 -4.35 -37.95
CA ASN A 22 26.45 -2.98 -38.28
C ASN A 22 26.60 -2.01 -37.09
N LEU A 23 26.23 -2.44 -35.88
CA LEU A 23 26.35 -1.63 -34.66
C LEU A 23 27.80 -1.43 -34.20
N SER A 24 28.72 -2.29 -34.61
CA SER A 24 30.15 -2.22 -34.26
C SER A 24 31.03 -1.57 -35.33
N ARG A 25 30.42 -0.95 -36.35
CA ARG A 25 31.14 -0.20 -37.40
C ARG A 25 31.83 1.06 -36.88
N ASP A 26 31.38 1.58 -35.74
CA ASP A 26 31.96 2.77 -35.13
C ASP A 26 33.32 2.41 -34.46
N PRO A 27 34.43 3.10 -34.78
CA PRO A 27 35.76 2.80 -34.23
C PRO A 27 35.83 2.84 -32.69
N SER A 28 34.89 3.55 -32.07
CA SER A 28 34.82 3.72 -30.62
C SER A 28 34.25 2.50 -29.88
N THR A 29 33.61 1.55 -30.58
CA THR A 29 32.80 0.51 -29.94
C THR A 29 33.08 -0.89 -30.50
N THR A 30 33.41 -1.84 -29.61
CA THR A 30 33.67 -3.23 -30.01
C THR A 30 32.42 -4.10 -29.87
N LYS A 31 32.30 -5.17 -30.67
CA LYS A 31 31.22 -6.17 -30.55
C LYS A 31 31.02 -6.66 -29.10
N SER A 32 32.11 -6.94 -28.40
CA SER A 32 32.07 -7.36 -27.00
C SER A 32 31.52 -6.29 -26.06
N ALA A 33 31.80 -4.99 -26.31
CA ALA A 33 31.26 -3.91 -25.50
C ALA A 33 29.75 -3.74 -25.70
N ILE A 34 29.28 -3.92 -26.94
CA ILE A 34 27.84 -3.86 -27.29
C ILE A 34 27.10 -5.02 -26.61
N VAL A 35 27.63 -6.24 -26.74
CA VAL A 35 27.03 -7.43 -26.12
C VAL A 35 27.02 -7.30 -24.60
N ALA A 36 28.10 -6.82 -23.98
CA ALA A 36 28.14 -6.61 -22.54
C ALA A 36 27.05 -5.64 -22.07
N LYS A 37 26.91 -4.47 -22.73
CA LYS A 37 25.83 -3.51 -22.44
C LYS A 37 24.44 -4.10 -22.67
N ALA A 38 24.26 -4.88 -23.73
CA ALA A 38 22.98 -5.50 -24.04
C ALA A 38 22.58 -6.53 -22.97
N ILE A 39 23.53 -7.33 -22.49
CA ILE A 39 23.32 -8.31 -21.40
C ILE A 39 23.01 -7.60 -20.09
N GLU A 40 23.76 -6.56 -19.74
CA GLU A 40 23.52 -5.74 -18.54
C GLU A 40 22.10 -5.14 -18.57
N ALA A 41 21.74 -4.45 -19.66
CA ALA A 41 20.39 -3.90 -19.84
C ALA A 41 19.29 -4.98 -19.90
N PHE A 42 19.60 -6.19 -20.36
CA PHE A 42 18.64 -7.30 -20.34
C PHE A 42 18.41 -7.82 -18.92
N ILE A 43 19.48 -7.98 -18.13
CA ILE A 43 19.40 -8.42 -16.74
C ILE A 43 18.65 -7.37 -15.90
N GLU A 44 18.98 -6.09 -16.05
CA GLU A 44 18.30 -5.00 -15.35
C GLU A 44 16.80 -4.97 -15.66
N ARG A 45 16.42 -4.95 -16.94
CA ARG A 45 15.01 -4.98 -17.37
C ARG A 45 14.27 -6.23 -16.87
N ARG A 46 14.95 -7.37 -16.85
CA ARG A 46 14.37 -8.61 -16.32
C ARG A 46 14.16 -8.53 -14.81
N GLY A 47 15.09 -7.91 -14.08
CA GLY A 47 14.96 -7.63 -12.66
C GLY A 47 13.76 -6.74 -12.37
N GLU A 48 13.65 -5.59 -13.04
CA GLU A 48 12.50 -4.67 -12.94
C GLU A 48 11.18 -5.38 -13.26
N SER A 49 11.14 -6.16 -14.34
CA SER A 49 9.96 -6.95 -14.72
C SER A 49 9.60 -8.03 -13.70
N GLU A 50 10.59 -8.69 -13.09
CA GLU A 50 10.36 -9.67 -12.03
C GLU A 50 9.80 -9.00 -10.77
N PHE A 51 10.34 -7.84 -10.38
CA PHE A 51 9.82 -7.07 -9.26
C PHE A 51 8.37 -6.63 -9.51
N ASP A 52 8.09 -6.08 -10.68
CA ASP A 52 6.75 -5.62 -11.02
C ASP A 52 5.76 -6.80 -11.07
N ARG A 53 6.17 -7.94 -11.62
CA ARG A 53 5.36 -9.16 -11.63
C ARG A 53 5.14 -9.73 -10.23
N ARG A 54 6.15 -9.67 -9.35
CA ARG A 54 6.09 -10.26 -8.00
C ARG A 54 5.38 -9.36 -6.99
N TYR A 55 5.49 -8.03 -7.14
CA TYR A 55 5.06 -7.05 -6.16
C TYR A 55 4.02 -6.06 -6.67
N GLY A 56 3.91 -5.80 -7.97
CA GLY A 56 2.98 -4.82 -8.55
C GLY A 56 1.54 -5.04 -8.10
N VAL A 57 1.02 -6.27 -8.24
CA VAL A 57 -0.34 -6.63 -7.78
C VAL A 57 -0.54 -6.41 -6.27
N ARG A 58 0.50 -6.63 -5.46
CA ARG A 58 0.43 -6.43 -4.01
C ARG A 58 0.43 -4.94 -3.66
N LEU A 59 1.26 -4.15 -4.33
CA LEU A 59 1.33 -2.70 -4.17
C LEU A 59 0.03 -2.03 -4.61
N ASP A 60 -0.57 -2.49 -5.72
CA ASP A 60 -1.88 -2.02 -6.18
C ASP A 60 -2.97 -2.29 -5.15
N ARG A 61 -2.98 -3.50 -4.56
CA ARG A 61 -3.93 -3.83 -3.49
C ARG A 61 -3.72 -2.94 -2.28
N LEU A 62 -2.48 -2.75 -1.81
CA LEU A 62 -2.16 -1.85 -0.69
C LEU A 62 -2.59 -0.41 -0.98
N SER A 63 -2.38 0.08 -2.21
CA SER A 63 -2.81 1.41 -2.63
C SER A 63 -4.33 1.57 -2.56
N ARG A 64 -5.08 0.56 -3.00
CA ARG A 64 -6.55 0.54 -2.89
C ARG A 64 -7.00 0.50 -1.43
N ASP A 65 -6.38 -0.33 -0.60
CA ASP A 65 -6.72 -0.43 0.82
C ASP A 65 -6.46 0.91 1.54
N LEU A 66 -5.34 1.58 1.23
CA LEU A 66 -5.05 2.93 1.75
C LEU A 66 -6.09 3.96 1.28
N ALA A 67 -6.53 3.90 0.02
CA ALA A 67 -7.58 4.77 -0.49
C ALA A 67 -8.94 4.50 0.18
N HIS A 68 -9.22 3.25 0.56
CA HIS A 68 -10.40 2.91 1.36
C HIS A 68 -10.29 3.47 2.79
N VAL A 69 -9.17 3.25 3.48
CA VAL A 69 -8.94 3.78 4.84
C VAL A 69 -9.05 5.31 4.88
N ARG A 70 -8.53 6.00 3.86
CA ARG A 70 -8.65 7.45 3.74
C ARG A 70 -10.12 7.89 3.66
N ARG A 71 -10.92 7.26 2.79
CA ARG A 71 -12.35 7.55 2.66
C ARG A 71 -13.11 7.26 3.96
N ASP A 72 -12.84 6.12 4.59
CA ASP A 72 -13.46 5.78 5.87
C ASP A 72 -13.11 6.82 6.96
N SER A 73 -11.87 7.31 6.96
CA SER A 73 -11.43 8.37 7.88
C SER A 73 -12.14 9.70 7.62
N GLU A 74 -12.32 10.09 6.35
CA GLU A 74 -13.08 11.29 5.97
C GLU A 74 -14.54 11.18 6.43
N VAL A 75 -15.20 10.05 6.20
CA VAL A 75 -16.58 9.79 6.65
C VAL A 75 -16.70 9.87 8.18
N ILE A 76 -15.73 9.32 8.92
CA ILE A 76 -15.70 9.41 10.39
C ILE A 76 -15.53 10.87 10.83
N LEU A 77 -14.64 11.64 10.20
CA LEU A 77 -14.42 13.05 10.52
C LEU A 77 -15.67 13.90 10.25
N GLU A 78 -16.34 13.71 9.12
CA GLU A 78 -17.59 14.38 8.80
C GLU A 78 -18.70 14.01 9.79
N SER A 79 -18.84 12.72 10.10
CA SER A 79 -19.82 12.23 11.08
C SER A 79 -19.57 12.82 12.46
N LEU A 80 -18.31 12.90 12.89
CA LEU A 80 -17.91 13.50 14.16
C LEU A 80 -18.21 15.00 14.19
N ALA A 81 -17.90 15.73 13.11
CA ALA A 81 -18.21 17.16 13.01
C ALA A 81 -19.73 17.41 13.12
N LEU A 82 -20.53 16.60 12.43
CA LEU A 82 -22.00 16.65 12.53
C LEU A 82 -22.50 16.31 13.93
N PHE A 83 -21.92 15.28 14.57
CA PHE A 83 -22.26 14.89 15.94
C PHE A 83 -21.92 16.00 16.94
N ILE A 84 -20.74 16.62 16.85
CA ILE A 84 -20.33 17.73 17.72
C ILE A 84 -21.28 18.91 17.53
N ARG A 85 -21.57 19.28 16.28
CA ARG A 85 -22.52 20.37 15.98
C ARG A 85 -23.89 20.07 16.58
N PHE A 86 -24.40 18.86 16.39
CA PHE A 86 -25.67 18.42 16.96
C PHE A 86 -25.65 18.46 18.49
N SER A 87 -24.58 17.98 19.13
CA SER A 87 -24.41 17.98 20.59
C SER A 87 -24.40 19.40 21.15
N ILE A 88 -23.68 20.34 20.52
CA ILE A 88 -23.67 21.75 20.93
C ILE A 88 -25.07 22.35 20.81
N THR A 89 -25.76 22.13 19.69
CA THR A 89 -27.14 22.62 19.50
C THR A 89 -28.08 22.05 20.56
N LEU A 90 -27.98 20.75 20.88
CA LEU A 90 -28.82 20.10 21.87
C LEU A 90 -28.58 20.63 23.29
N HIS A 91 -27.32 20.96 23.63
CA HIS A 91 -26.93 21.40 24.96
C HIS A 91 -26.80 22.92 25.13
N ALA A 92 -27.12 23.72 24.11
CA ALA A 92 -26.91 25.17 24.10
C ALA A 92 -27.52 25.94 25.29
N HIS A 93 -28.59 25.41 25.90
CA HIS A 93 -29.27 26.00 27.04
C HIS A 93 -29.09 25.21 28.35
N THR A 94 -28.25 24.18 28.35
CA THR A 94 -28.02 23.35 29.54
C THR A 94 -27.07 24.06 30.49
N PRO A 95 -27.40 24.18 31.80
CA PRO A 95 -26.49 24.78 32.77
C PRO A 95 -25.23 23.93 32.96
N VAL A 96 -24.13 24.58 33.36
CA VAL A 96 -22.86 23.89 33.62
C VAL A 96 -23.07 22.88 34.76
N PRO A 97 -22.73 21.59 34.57
CA PRO A 97 -22.91 20.57 35.60
C PRO A 97 -22.04 20.85 36.83
N ASP A 98 -22.55 20.54 38.01
CA ASP A 98 -21.82 20.65 39.28
C ASP A 98 -20.71 19.60 39.39
N ARG A 99 -19.82 19.74 40.39
CA ARG A 99 -18.67 18.83 40.56
C ARG A 99 -19.09 17.38 40.75
N ALA A 100 -20.19 17.12 41.44
CA ALA A 100 -20.70 15.77 41.65
C ALA A 100 -21.16 15.13 40.33
N THR A 101 -21.91 15.88 39.50
CA THR A 101 -22.35 15.42 38.18
C THR A 101 -21.18 15.20 37.23
N GLN A 102 -20.16 16.07 37.26
CA GLN A 102 -18.93 15.91 36.48
C GLN A 102 -18.18 14.63 36.86
N ALA A 103 -18.05 14.34 38.16
CA ALA A 103 -17.40 13.12 38.64
C ALA A 103 -18.12 11.85 38.16
N ILE A 104 -19.46 11.84 38.21
CA ILE A 104 -20.27 10.73 37.69
C ILE A 104 -20.10 10.57 36.17
N ALA A 105 -20.07 11.68 35.43
CA ALA A 105 -19.85 11.65 33.98
C ALA A 105 -18.47 11.07 33.63
N GLN A 106 -17.43 11.46 34.37
CA GLN A 106 -16.07 10.94 34.22
C GLN A 106 -16.02 9.43 34.49
N GLU A 107 -16.62 8.96 35.59
CA GLU A 107 -16.68 7.53 35.92
C GLU A 107 -17.39 6.72 34.81
N ARG A 108 -18.49 7.25 34.27
CA ARG A 108 -19.21 6.62 33.15
C ARG A 108 -18.37 6.58 31.88
N PHE A 109 -17.62 7.64 31.58
CA PHE A 109 -16.73 7.70 30.43
C PHE A 109 -15.60 6.67 30.56
N GLU A 110 -14.97 6.55 31.74
CA GLU A 110 -13.92 5.56 31.99
C GLU A 110 -14.44 4.12 31.77
N LYS A 111 -15.62 3.80 32.30
CA LYS A 111 -16.29 2.50 32.06
C LYS A 111 -16.57 2.24 30.58
N PHE A 112 -16.96 3.28 29.84
CA PHE A 112 -17.14 3.19 28.39
C PHE A 112 -15.82 2.89 27.67
N VAL A 113 -14.75 3.63 27.97
CA VAL A 113 -13.41 3.43 27.40
C VAL A 113 -12.91 2.01 27.68
N GLU A 114 -13.08 1.52 28.91
CA GLU A 114 -12.69 0.16 29.29
C GLU A 114 -13.45 -0.90 28.46
N LYS A 115 -14.77 -0.71 28.26
CA LYS A 115 -15.59 -1.61 27.44
C LYS A 115 -15.15 -1.59 25.98
N VAL A 116 -14.87 -0.42 25.41
CA VAL A 116 -14.37 -0.28 24.04
C VAL A 116 -12.99 -0.94 23.90
N GLY A 117 -12.09 -0.71 24.85
CA GLY A 117 -10.76 -1.34 24.88
C GLY A 117 -10.83 -2.87 24.86
N ARG A 118 -11.70 -3.45 25.71
CA ARG A 118 -11.96 -4.90 25.70
C ARG A 118 -12.52 -5.38 24.37
N GLN A 119 -13.44 -4.63 23.76
CA GLN A 119 -14.02 -4.99 22.47
C GLN A 119 -12.96 -5.00 21.36
N ILE A 120 -12.10 -3.98 21.30
CA ILE A 120 -10.99 -3.90 20.32
C ILE A 120 -10.02 -5.06 20.53
N ALA A 121 -9.59 -5.31 21.78
CA ALA A 121 -8.69 -6.42 22.11
C ALA A 121 -9.28 -7.80 21.76
N SER A 122 -10.61 -7.94 21.82
CA SER A 122 -11.29 -9.18 21.44
C SER A 122 -11.32 -9.45 19.93
N GLY A 123 -10.99 -8.46 19.09
CA GLY A 123 -11.05 -8.56 17.62
C GLY A 123 -12.46 -8.69 17.04
N LYS A 124 -13.51 -8.71 17.87
CA LYS A 124 -14.90 -8.82 17.43
C LYS A 124 -15.40 -7.45 16.98
N LYS A 125 -15.83 -7.34 15.73
CA LYS A 125 -16.51 -6.14 15.23
C LYS A 125 -17.95 -6.14 15.73
N SER A 126 -18.32 -5.20 16.62
CA SER A 126 -19.68 -5.14 17.16
C SER A 126 -20.71 -4.54 16.19
N LEU A 127 -20.24 -3.83 15.15
CA LEU A 127 -21.08 -3.12 14.18
C LEU A 127 -21.19 -3.83 12.83
N SER A 128 -20.33 -4.82 12.54
CA SER A 128 -20.51 -5.65 11.35
C SER A 128 -21.46 -6.78 11.69
N LYS A 129 -22.72 -6.64 11.30
CA LYS A 129 -23.60 -7.80 11.17
C LYS A 129 -23.00 -8.68 10.08
N ASP A 130 -22.66 -9.91 10.42
CA ASP A 130 -22.26 -10.92 9.44
C ASP A 130 -23.41 -11.09 8.42
N ASN A 131 -23.23 -10.57 7.20
CA ASN A 131 -24.12 -10.87 6.08
C ASN A 131 -23.76 -12.26 5.52
N GLY A 132 -23.85 -13.28 6.38
CA GLY A 132 -23.50 -14.67 6.11
C GLY A 132 -24.69 -15.62 6.24
N GLY A 133 -25.90 -15.17 5.90
CA GLY A 133 -27.11 -15.99 5.92
C GLY A 133 -27.78 -16.03 4.55
N GLY A 134 -27.21 -16.78 3.60
CA GLY A 134 -27.78 -17.00 2.29
C GLY A 134 -27.42 -18.37 1.74
N GLY A 135 -28.28 -19.36 1.99
CA GLY A 135 -28.29 -20.60 1.23
C GLY A 135 -28.69 -21.84 2.01
N GLU A 136 -29.97 -21.97 2.39
CA GLU A 136 -30.68 -23.26 2.44
C GLU A 136 -32.17 -23.01 2.12
N GLY A 137 -32.68 -23.72 1.12
CA GLY A 137 -34.04 -23.63 0.59
C GLY A 137 -34.10 -23.86 -0.91
#